data_AF-A0A8M1FC06-F1
#
_entry.id   AF-A0A8M1FC06-F1
#
_cell.length_a   1.000
_cell.length_b   1.000
_cell.length_c   1.000
_cell.angle_alpha   90.00
_cell.angle_beta   90.00
_cell.angle_gamma   90.00
#
_symmetry.space_group_name_H-M   'P 1'
#
loop_
_entity.id
_entity.type
_entity.pdbx_description
1 polymer ?
#
loop_
_entity_poly.entity_id
_entity_poly.type
_entity_poly.pdbx_seq_one_letter_code
_entity_poly.pdbx_strand_id
1 'polypeptide(L)'
;MASPDDPLRAAGEGDTITPNRPTDCEVRHQGEENGFPDSTGDPLSDTSKGESCRENCTCPSCLLRAPTISDLLNDQDLLDIIRIKLDPCHPTVKNWRNFASKWGMPYDELCFLEQRPQSPTLEFLLRNSQRPVGQLMELCRLYHRADVEKVLHRWVDEEWPKRGRGDHPRNF
;
A
#
# COMPACT_ATOMS: atom_id res chain seq x y z
N MET A 1 58.68 -6.28 -7.66
CA MET A 1 58.16 -5.85 -8.97
C MET A 1 57.24 -4.69 -8.71
N ALA A 2 57.67 -3.48 -9.06
CA ALA A 2 56.89 -2.26 -8.91
C ALA A 2 56.39 -1.84 -10.30
N SER A 3 55.08 -1.69 -10.41
CA SER A 3 54.42 -1.02 -11.53
C SER A 3 53.26 -0.21 -10.95
N PRO A 4 53.38 1.11 -10.85
CA PRO A 4 52.25 2.02 -11.01
C PRO A 4 52.26 2.54 -12.46
N ASP A 5 51.08 2.77 -13.03
CA ASP A 5 50.73 4.01 -13.73
C ASP A 5 49.44 3.81 -14.54
N ASP A 6 48.42 4.46 -14.00
CA ASP A 6 47.06 4.63 -14.50
C ASP A 6 46.96 6.07 -15.03
N PRO A 7 46.65 6.32 -16.31
CA PRO A 7 46.49 7.69 -16.79
C PRO A 7 45.02 8.13 -16.83
N LEU A 8 44.73 9.04 -15.90
CA LEU A 8 43.92 10.26 -16.01
C LEU A 8 42.51 10.19 -16.64
N ARG A 9 41.56 10.37 -15.73
CA ARG A 9 40.16 10.80 -15.91
C ARG A 9 40.13 12.32 -16.19
N ALA A 10 39.48 12.72 -17.28
CA ALA A 10 39.20 14.12 -17.62
C ALA A 10 37.71 14.44 -17.42
N ALA A 11 37.43 15.41 -16.54
CA ALA A 11 36.21 16.25 -16.46
C ALA A 11 36.45 17.15 -15.24
N GLY A 12 36.70 18.46 -15.37
CA GLY A 12 35.77 19.43 -15.92
C GLY A 12 35.22 20.23 -14.74
N GLU A 13 36.01 21.19 -14.25
CA GLU A 13 35.61 22.16 -13.23
C GLU A 13 34.59 23.15 -13.81
N GLY A 14 33.57 23.50 -13.03
CA GLY A 14 32.50 24.40 -13.46
C GLY A 14 31.70 24.94 -12.28
N ASP A 15 32.24 26.03 -11.73
CA ASP A 15 31.67 27.16 -10.99
C ASP A 15 30.51 27.04 -9.97
N THR A 16 30.80 27.73 -8.86
CA THR A 16 29.97 28.11 -7.72
C THR A 16 29.07 29.31 -8.07
N ILE A 17 27.81 29.33 -7.62
CA ILE A 17 27.08 30.55 -7.19
C ILE A 17 25.98 30.15 -6.18
N THR A 18 26.02 30.79 -5.00
CA THR A 18 25.11 30.69 -3.85
C THR A 18 23.94 31.71 -3.96
N PRO A 19 22.98 31.77 -3.00
CA PRO A 19 21.55 31.89 -3.28
C PRO A 19 21.01 33.32 -3.16
N ASN A 20 19.80 33.58 -3.66
CA ASN A 20 19.06 34.81 -3.35
C ASN A 20 17.59 34.53 -2.98
N ARG A 21 17.27 34.87 -1.72
CA ARG A 21 15.94 35.19 -1.18
C ARG A 21 15.85 36.73 -1.11
N PRO A 22 14.72 37.32 -1.48
CA PRO A 22 14.04 38.30 -0.59
C PRO A 22 12.50 38.24 -0.77
N THR A 23 11.58 38.85 -0.03
CA THR A 23 11.49 39.54 1.27
C THR A 23 9.98 39.81 1.44
N ASP A 24 9.50 39.68 2.68
CA ASP A 24 8.16 40.02 3.15
C ASP A 24 7.93 41.55 3.09
N CYS A 25 6.74 42.03 2.67
CA CYS A 25 6.29 43.41 2.91
C CYS A 25 4.74 43.51 2.88
N GLU A 26 4.16 43.51 4.08
CA GLU A 26 3.13 44.43 4.60
C GLU A 26 1.91 44.88 3.76
N VAL A 27 0.74 44.43 4.25
CA VAL A 27 -0.50 45.16 4.56
C VAL A 27 -0.67 46.60 4.01
N ARG A 28 -1.77 46.82 3.28
CA ARG A 28 -2.56 48.05 3.37
C ARG A 28 -4.06 47.78 3.42
N HIS A 29 -4.67 48.19 4.53
CA HIS A 29 -6.10 48.39 4.73
C HIS A 29 -6.55 49.73 4.13
N GLN A 30 -7.73 49.73 3.51
CA GLN A 30 -8.70 50.83 3.34
C GLN A 30 -9.98 50.12 2.84
N GLY A 31 -11.07 50.04 3.62
CA GLY A 31 -12.03 51.12 3.85
C GLY A 31 -12.93 51.22 2.59
N GLU A 32 -14.25 51.07 2.60
CA GLU A 32 -15.24 51.53 3.57
C GLU A 32 -16.58 50.77 3.39
N GLU A 33 -17.34 50.85 4.47
CA GLU A 33 -18.71 50.40 4.77
C GLU A 33 -19.81 50.77 3.76
N ASN A 34 -20.92 50.00 3.76
CA ASN A 34 -22.31 50.49 3.85
C ASN A 34 -23.36 49.36 3.66
N GLY A 35 -24.20 49.12 4.68
CA GLY A 35 -25.63 48.76 4.50
C GLY A 35 -26.12 47.32 4.81
N PHE A 36 -26.54 47.09 6.05
CA PHE A 36 -27.32 45.98 6.68
C PHE A 36 -28.65 45.54 5.98
N PRO A 37 -29.43 44.52 6.47
CA PRO A 37 -29.13 43.28 7.22
C PRO A 37 -29.93 42.00 6.76
N ASP A 38 -29.64 40.87 7.44
CA ASP A 38 -30.51 39.74 7.83
C ASP A 38 -31.13 38.79 6.77
N SER A 39 -30.65 37.53 6.77
CA SER A 39 -31.51 36.36 6.56
C SER A 39 -30.77 35.06 6.95
N THR A 40 -31.21 34.48 8.06
CA THR A 40 -31.49 33.05 8.26
C THR A 40 -30.56 31.99 7.63
N GLY A 41 -30.01 31.12 8.49
CA GLY A 41 -30.04 29.67 8.23
C GLY A 41 -28.72 28.96 8.00
N ASP A 42 -28.24 28.35 9.09
CA ASP A 42 -27.48 27.11 9.20
C ASP A 42 -25.99 27.01 8.83
N PRO A 43 -25.19 26.35 9.69
CA PRO A 43 -23.79 26.04 9.41
C PRO A 43 -23.74 24.85 8.46
N LEU A 44 -23.21 25.04 7.24
CA LEU A 44 -22.79 23.93 6.39
C LEU A 44 -21.57 23.25 6.99
N SER A 45 -21.84 22.41 7.98
CA SER A 45 -20.93 21.40 8.49
C SER A 45 -21.15 20.14 7.65
N ASP A 46 -20.45 20.03 6.52
CA ASP A 46 -20.31 18.73 5.88
C ASP A 46 -18.88 18.50 5.41
N THR A 47 -17.97 18.47 6.39
CA THR A 47 -16.88 17.50 6.34
C THR A 47 -17.35 16.28 7.11
N SER A 48 -18.20 15.46 6.49
CA SER A 48 -18.27 14.03 6.77
C SER A 48 -16.87 13.45 6.52
N LYS A 49 -16.00 13.61 7.53
CA LYS A 49 -14.88 12.73 7.78
C LYS A 49 -15.53 11.38 8.00
N GLY A 50 -15.65 10.58 6.95
CA GLY A 50 -16.19 9.24 7.03
C GLY A 50 -15.42 8.49 8.11
N GLU A 51 -16.04 8.35 9.28
CA GLU A 51 -15.54 7.51 10.33
C GLU A 51 -15.45 6.11 9.73
N SER A 52 -14.22 5.62 9.56
CA SER A 52 -13.99 4.27 9.09
C SER A 52 -14.80 3.35 10.00
N CYS A 53 -15.72 2.60 9.41
CA CYS A 53 -16.58 1.71 10.19
C CYS A 53 -15.72 0.79 11.06
N ARG A 54 -16.15 0.57 12.30
CA ARG A 54 -15.41 -0.30 13.23
C ARG A 54 -15.28 -1.71 12.65
N GLU A 55 -14.22 -2.40 13.07
CA GLU A 55 -13.97 -3.80 12.69
C GLU A 55 -15.21 -4.65 13.02
N ASN A 56 -15.74 -5.36 12.03
CA ASN A 56 -17.01 -6.12 12.07
C ASN A 56 -18.31 -5.27 11.98
N CYS A 57 -18.29 -4.12 11.31
CA CYS A 57 -19.52 -3.38 11.00
C CYS A 57 -20.45 -4.21 10.10
N THR A 58 -21.69 -4.42 10.54
CA THR A 58 -22.76 -5.04 9.74
C THR A 58 -23.49 -4.03 8.84
N CYS A 59 -22.94 -2.84 8.67
CA CYS A 59 -23.54 -1.81 7.82
C CYS A 59 -23.54 -2.24 6.34
N PRO A 60 -24.61 -1.93 5.56
CA PRO A 60 -24.74 -2.37 4.17
C PRO A 60 -23.53 -2.06 3.29
N SER A 61 -22.90 -0.89 3.49
CA SER A 61 -21.71 -0.47 2.76
C SER A 61 -20.47 -1.32 3.06
N CYS A 62 -20.34 -1.86 4.28
CA CYS A 62 -19.23 -2.75 4.65
C CYS A 62 -19.45 -4.17 4.13
N LEU A 63 -20.70 -4.63 4.05
CA LEU A 63 -21.04 -5.95 3.49
C LEU A 63 -20.76 -6.03 1.98
N LEU A 64 -20.82 -4.90 1.28
CA LEU A 64 -20.54 -4.80 -0.16
C LEU A 64 -19.08 -4.44 -0.47
N ARG A 65 -18.23 -4.26 0.54
CA ARG A 65 -16.84 -3.86 0.32
C ARG A 65 -16.03 -5.01 -0.26
N ALA A 66 -15.25 -4.71 -1.30
CA ALA A 66 -14.23 -5.63 -1.78
C ALA A 66 -13.18 -5.88 -0.69
N PRO A 67 -12.69 -7.12 -0.50
CA PRO A 67 -11.68 -7.41 0.49
C PRO A 67 -10.35 -6.73 0.14
N THR A 68 -9.67 -6.26 1.17
CA THR A 68 -8.31 -5.72 1.11
C THR A 68 -7.29 -6.77 1.54
N ILE A 69 -6.00 -6.53 1.27
CA ILE A 69 -4.93 -7.42 1.73
C ILE A 69 -4.89 -7.49 3.27
N SER A 70 -5.25 -6.40 3.97
CA SER A 70 -5.41 -6.43 5.43
C SER A 70 -6.46 -7.45 5.89
N ASP A 71 -7.57 -7.56 5.16
CA ASP A 71 -8.62 -8.53 5.49
C ASP A 71 -8.15 -9.98 5.29
N LEU A 72 -7.36 -10.21 4.24
CA LEU A 72 -6.70 -11.48 3.96
C LEU A 72 -5.69 -11.85 5.05
N LEU A 73 -4.95 -10.86 5.57
CA LEU A 73 -3.96 -11.07 6.64
C LEU A 73 -4.59 -11.49 7.98
N ASN A 74 -5.90 -11.27 8.16
CA ASN A 74 -6.65 -11.73 9.32
C ASN A 74 -7.14 -13.19 9.18
N ASP A 75 -6.74 -13.91 8.12
CA ASP A 75 -7.07 -15.31 7.87
C ASP A 75 -5.79 -16.16 7.88
N GLN A 76 -5.49 -16.79 9.01
CA GLN A 76 -4.21 -17.46 9.20
C GLN A 76 -4.06 -18.70 8.32
N ASP A 77 -5.13 -19.48 8.13
CA ASP A 77 -5.12 -20.68 7.28
C ASP A 77 -4.90 -20.33 5.82
N LEU A 78 -5.60 -19.31 5.31
CA LEU A 78 -5.37 -18.76 3.98
C LEU A 78 -3.94 -18.25 3.82
N LEU A 79 -3.47 -17.47 4.80
CA LEU A 79 -2.15 -16.89 4.80
C LEU A 79 -1.07 -17.96 4.75
N ASP A 80 -1.20 -19.04 5.52
CA ASP A 80 -0.24 -20.15 5.51
C ASP A 80 -0.19 -20.87 4.17
N ILE A 81 -1.34 -21.07 3.51
CA ILE A 81 -1.38 -21.61 2.14
C ILE A 81 -0.64 -20.70 1.16
N ILE A 82 -0.87 -19.39 1.24
CA ILE A 82 -0.22 -18.41 0.36
C ILE A 82 1.29 -18.37 0.62
N ARG A 83 1.72 -18.39 1.88
CA ARG A 83 3.14 -18.44 2.28
C ARG A 83 3.82 -19.67 1.72
N ILE A 84 3.25 -20.86 1.91
CA ILE A 84 3.79 -22.12 1.36
C ILE A 84 3.95 -22.04 -0.16
N LYS A 85 3.04 -21.35 -0.86
CA LYS A 85 3.07 -21.22 -2.32
C LYS A 85 4.03 -20.15 -2.83
N LEU A 86 4.23 -19.08 -2.08
CA LEU A 86 4.96 -17.90 -2.54
C LEU A 86 6.35 -17.75 -1.93
N ASP A 87 6.62 -18.29 -0.74
CA ASP A 87 7.95 -18.24 -0.09
C ASP A 87 9.02 -19.09 -0.80
N PRO A 88 8.74 -20.27 -1.38
CA PRO A 88 9.78 -21.07 -2.02
C PRO A 88 10.46 -20.35 -3.19
N CYS A 89 11.80 -20.38 -3.19
CA CYS A 89 12.62 -19.96 -4.33
C CYS A 89 12.79 -21.14 -5.29
N HIS A 90 11.74 -21.46 -6.06
CA HIS A 90 11.90 -22.32 -7.23
C HIS A 90 12.24 -21.43 -8.44
N PRO A 91 13.41 -21.56 -9.08
CA PRO A 91 13.90 -20.58 -10.06
C PRO A 91 12.99 -20.41 -11.29
N THR A 92 12.16 -21.40 -11.60
CA THR A 92 11.22 -21.36 -12.75
C THR A 92 9.81 -20.90 -12.37
N VAL A 93 9.49 -20.76 -11.09
CA VAL A 93 8.15 -20.37 -10.62
C VAL A 93 8.20 -18.97 -10.03
N LYS A 94 7.32 -18.09 -10.52
CA LYS A 94 7.25 -16.70 -10.06
C LYS A 94 6.74 -16.64 -8.63
N ASN A 95 7.51 -16.03 -7.73
CA ASN A 95 7.31 -16.04 -6.29
C ASN A 95 7.06 -14.62 -5.72
N TRP A 96 7.06 -14.48 -4.39
CA TRP A 96 6.88 -13.20 -3.70
C TRP A 96 7.81 -12.09 -4.23
N ARG A 97 9.05 -12.41 -4.60
CA ARG A 97 10.04 -11.44 -5.09
C ARG A 97 9.59 -10.81 -6.40
N ASN A 98 9.02 -11.61 -7.29
CA ASN A 98 8.49 -11.15 -8.57
C ASN A 98 7.28 -10.23 -8.36
N PHE A 99 6.42 -10.59 -7.40
CA PHE A 99 5.24 -9.81 -7.07
C PHE A 99 5.63 -8.45 -6.45
N ALA A 100 6.53 -8.48 -5.47
CA ALA A 100 7.06 -7.29 -4.81
C ALA A 100 7.77 -6.36 -5.80
N SER A 101 8.62 -6.91 -6.67
CA SER A 101 9.27 -6.14 -7.72
C SER A 101 8.26 -5.50 -8.68
N LYS A 102 7.20 -6.23 -9.07
CA LYS A 102 6.14 -5.70 -9.94
C LYS A 102 5.36 -4.56 -9.30
N TRP A 103 5.23 -4.56 -7.98
CA TRP A 103 4.63 -3.48 -7.20
C TRP A 103 5.62 -2.39 -6.77
N GLY A 104 6.83 -2.41 -7.31
CA GLY A 104 7.79 -1.30 -7.16
C GLY A 104 8.70 -1.40 -5.94
N MET A 105 8.76 -2.55 -5.27
CA MET A 105 9.75 -2.76 -4.20
C MET A 105 11.16 -2.73 -4.79
N PRO A 106 12.05 -1.86 -4.29
CA PRO A 106 13.41 -1.72 -4.84
C PRO A 106 14.26 -2.95 -4.51
N TYR A 107 15.34 -3.14 -5.27
CA TYR A 107 16.13 -4.37 -5.23
C TYR A 107 16.79 -4.62 -3.86
N ASP A 108 17.29 -3.56 -3.23
CA ASP A 108 17.85 -3.58 -1.88
C ASP A 108 16.82 -4.03 -0.84
N GLU A 109 15.58 -3.55 -0.92
CA GLU A 109 14.48 -4.02 -0.06
C GLU A 109 14.14 -5.50 -0.30
N LEU A 110 14.17 -5.96 -1.55
CA LEU A 110 13.98 -7.38 -1.87
C LEU A 110 15.08 -8.23 -1.23
N CYS A 111 16.34 -7.83 -1.37
CA CYS A 111 17.47 -8.52 -0.72
C CYS A 111 17.38 -8.48 0.80
N PHE A 112 16.90 -7.37 1.37
CA PHE A 112 16.68 -7.25 2.80
C PHE A 112 15.66 -8.27 3.31
N LEU A 113 14.53 -8.45 2.61
CA LEU A 113 13.51 -9.43 3.00
C LEU A 113 14.02 -10.88 2.90
N GLU A 114 14.89 -11.19 1.93
CA GLU A 114 15.49 -12.53 1.78
C GLU A 114 16.39 -12.94 2.94
N GLN A 115 17.01 -11.97 3.61
CA GLN A 115 17.96 -12.22 4.69
C GLN A 115 17.26 -12.41 6.06
N ARG A 116 15.95 -12.20 6.12
CA ARG A 116 15.20 -12.24 7.38
C ARG A 116 14.66 -13.64 7.67
N PRO A 117 14.53 -14.00 8.96
CA PRO A 117 13.89 -15.25 9.34
C PRO A 117 12.36 -15.22 9.19
N GLN A 118 11.77 -14.04 8.96
CA GLN A 118 10.34 -13.90 8.70
C GLN A 118 10.00 -14.30 7.26
N SER A 119 8.75 -14.71 7.03
CA SER A 119 8.23 -14.97 5.69
C SER A 119 8.28 -13.69 4.84
N PRO A 120 9.01 -13.66 3.72
CA PRO A 120 9.06 -12.49 2.86
C PRO A 120 7.71 -12.25 2.14
N THR A 121 6.90 -13.30 1.93
CA THR A 121 5.51 -13.14 1.46
C THR A 121 4.67 -12.33 2.45
N LEU A 122 4.79 -12.61 3.74
CA LEU A 122 4.04 -11.89 4.78
C LEU A 122 4.39 -10.39 4.78
N GLU A 123 5.69 -10.08 4.79
CA GLU A 123 6.17 -8.69 4.75
C GLU A 123 5.71 -7.95 3.48
N PHE A 124 5.77 -8.63 2.33
CA PHE A 124 5.24 -8.09 1.08
C PHE A 124 3.75 -7.75 1.17
N LEU A 125 2.93 -8.64 1.74
CA LEU A 125 1.50 -8.41 1.91
C LEU A 125 1.22 -7.29 2.91
N LEU A 126 1.93 -7.25 4.04
CA LEU A 126 1.80 -6.21 5.08
C LEU A 126 2.04 -4.80 4.51
N ARG A 127 3.12 -4.63 3.74
CA ARG A 127 3.44 -3.36 3.07
C ARG A 127 2.38 -2.91 2.06
N ASN A 128 1.56 -3.85 1.60
CA ASN A 128 0.48 -3.62 0.62
C ASN A 128 -0.91 -3.81 1.23
N SER A 129 -1.05 -3.81 2.55
CA SER A 129 -2.29 -4.10 3.29
C SER A 129 -3.52 -3.33 2.80
N GLN A 130 -3.33 -2.10 2.34
CA GLN A 130 -4.40 -1.22 1.87
C GLN A 130 -4.87 -1.52 0.44
N ARG A 131 -4.14 -2.34 -0.32
CA ARG A 131 -4.54 -2.70 -1.68
C ARG A 131 -5.73 -3.67 -1.65
N PRO A 132 -6.64 -3.62 -2.64
CA PRO A 132 -7.67 -4.63 -2.79
C PRO A 132 -7.06 -5.98 -3.18
N VAL A 133 -7.65 -7.08 -2.70
CA VAL A 133 -7.21 -8.44 -3.05
C VAL A 133 -7.29 -8.68 -4.58
N GLY A 134 -8.21 -8.00 -5.27
CA GLY A 134 -8.31 -8.05 -6.73
C GLY A 134 -6.98 -7.69 -7.45
N GLN A 135 -6.20 -6.74 -6.94
CA GLN A 135 -4.89 -6.41 -7.50
C GLN A 135 -3.86 -7.53 -7.26
N LEU A 136 -3.93 -8.23 -6.13
CA LEU A 136 -3.09 -9.41 -5.88
C LEU A 136 -3.45 -10.54 -6.86
N MET A 137 -4.73 -10.70 -7.18
CA MET A 137 -5.20 -11.67 -8.17
C MET A 137 -4.73 -11.30 -9.59
N GLU A 138 -4.67 -10.01 -9.93
CA GLU A 138 -4.06 -9.55 -11.19
C GLU A 138 -2.58 -9.92 -11.30
N LEU A 139 -1.80 -9.83 -10.21
CA LEU A 139 -0.43 -10.34 -10.20
C LEU A 139 -0.39 -11.85 -10.42
N CYS A 140 -1.32 -12.58 -9.80
CA CYS A 140 -1.40 -14.03 -10.01
C CYS A 140 -1.65 -14.36 -11.48
N ARG A 141 -2.56 -13.66 -12.15
CA ARG A 141 -2.81 -13.80 -13.59
C ARG A 141 -1.59 -13.44 -14.44
N LEU A 142 -0.98 -12.29 -14.17
CA LEU A 142 0.21 -11.81 -14.88
C LEU A 142 1.34 -12.84 -14.87
N TYR A 143 1.56 -13.47 -13.72
CA TYR A 143 2.63 -14.44 -13.51
C TYR A 143 2.17 -15.90 -13.67
N HIS A 144 0.96 -16.12 -14.19
CA HIS A 144 0.37 -17.45 -14.39
C HIS A 144 0.37 -18.32 -13.11
N ARG A 145 0.27 -17.70 -11.93
CA ARG A 145 0.14 -18.36 -10.62
C ARG A 145 -1.31 -18.73 -10.33
N ALA A 146 -1.86 -19.59 -11.18
CA ALA A 146 -3.23 -20.10 -11.04
C ALA A 146 -3.45 -20.85 -9.71
N ASP A 147 -2.41 -21.41 -9.12
CA ASP A 147 -2.46 -22.11 -7.84
C ASP A 147 -2.71 -21.17 -6.64
N VAL A 148 -2.24 -19.91 -6.72
CA VAL A 148 -2.54 -18.86 -5.75
C VAL A 148 -3.85 -18.18 -6.12
N GLU A 149 -4.08 -17.90 -7.40
CA GLU A 149 -5.32 -17.26 -7.88
C GLU A 149 -6.56 -18.04 -7.46
N LYS A 150 -6.56 -19.38 -7.63
CA LYS A 150 -7.68 -20.25 -7.22
C LYS A 150 -7.97 -20.17 -5.72
N VAL A 151 -6.92 -20.09 -4.90
CA VAL A 151 -7.05 -19.99 -3.45
C VAL A 151 -7.68 -18.64 -3.08
N LEU A 152 -7.26 -17.55 -3.74
CA LEU A 152 -7.82 -16.22 -3.54
C LEU A 152 -9.27 -16.13 -4.01
N HIS A 153 -9.61 -16.64 -5.21
CA HIS A 153 -11.00 -16.67 -5.70
C HIS A 153 -11.92 -17.41 -4.74
N ARG A 154 -11.55 -18.63 -4.32
CA ARG A 154 -12.35 -19.40 -3.35
C ARG A 154 -12.60 -18.61 -2.08
N TRP A 155 -11.57 -17.96 -1.55
CA TRP A 155 -11.73 -17.15 -0.34
C TRP A 155 -12.62 -15.93 -0.54
N VAL A 156 -12.47 -15.21 -1.66
CA VAL A 156 -13.29 -14.02 -1.97
C VAL A 156 -14.76 -14.39 -2.18
N ASP A 157 -15.04 -15.51 -2.83
CA ASP A 157 -16.41 -15.90 -3.20
C ASP A 157 -17.13 -16.65 -2.08
N GLU A 158 -16.41 -17.50 -1.33
CA GLU A 158 -17.02 -18.40 -0.34
C GLU A 158 -16.82 -17.91 1.10
N GLU A 159 -15.62 -17.48 1.49
CA GLU A 159 -15.27 -17.21 2.89
C GLU A 159 -15.47 -15.75 3.29
N TRP A 160 -15.11 -14.81 2.42
CA TRP A 160 -15.25 -13.38 2.67
C TRP A 160 -16.70 -12.95 2.97
N PRO A 161 -17.73 -13.38 2.19
CA PRO A 161 -19.12 -12.98 2.45
C PRO A 161 -19.71 -13.54 3.75
N LYS A 162 -19.12 -14.61 4.31
CA LYS A 162 -19.56 -15.21 5.58
C LYS A 162 -19.17 -14.32 6.79
N ARG A 163 -18.07 -13.56 6.70
CA ARG A 163 -17.59 -12.69 7.79
C ARG A 163 -18.57 -11.57 8.14
N GLY A 164 -19.32 -11.05 7.16
CA GLY A 164 -20.40 -10.07 7.39
C GLY A 164 -21.67 -10.66 8.03
N ARG A 165 -21.79 -11.99 8.08
CA ARG A 165 -22.95 -12.72 8.60
C ARG A 165 -22.74 -13.27 10.02
N GLY A 166 -21.85 -12.66 10.81
CA GLY A 166 -21.72 -12.93 12.24
C GLY A 166 -21.32 -14.35 12.63
N ASP A 167 -20.91 -15.20 11.68
CA ASP A 167 -20.77 -16.64 11.87
C ASP A 167 -19.35 -17.07 12.25
N HIS A 168 -18.60 -16.19 12.91
CA HIS A 168 -17.27 -16.54 13.42
C HIS A 168 -17.24 -16.48 14.95
N PRO A 169 -17.15 -17.63 15.64
CA PRO A 169 -16.86 -17.63 17.07
C PRO A 169 -15.43 -17.12 17.26
N ARG A 170 -15.30 -15.98 17.95
CA ARG A 170 -14.01 -15.52 18.49
C ARG A 170 -13.56 -16.54 19.53
N ASN A 171 -12.64 -17.43 19.17
CA ASN A 171 -11.86 -18.15 20.15
C ASN A 171 -10.68 -17.24 20.55
N PHE A 172 -10.70 -16.83 21.81
CA PHE A 172 -9.60 -16.15 22.50
C PHE A 172 -8.60 -17.17 23.05
#